data_AF-A0A1Q8GA84-F1
#
_entry.id   AF-A0A1Q8GA84-F1
#
_cell.length_a   1.000
_cell.length_b   1.000
_cell.length_c   1.000
_cell.angle_alpha   90.00
_cell.angle_beta   90.00
_cell.angle_gamma   90.00
#
_symmetry.space_group_name_H-M   'P 1'
#
loop_
_entity.id
_entity.type
_entity.pdbx_description
1 polymer ?
#
loop_
_entity_poly.entity_id
_entity_poly.type
_entity_poly.pdbx_seq_one_letter_code
_entity_poly.pdbx_strand_id
1 'polypeptide(L)'
;MIFVNVIIFLFRKYCFGLIKKQQATDALRFFIDSNYWNINEPLPHPHELSELLDFNEDITMHGLCRLIGAGVIFEGEDGRLYIRTSTEDTH
;
A
#
# COMPACT_ATOMS: atom_id res chain seq x y z
N MET A 1 26.70 -10.70 27.14
CA MET A 1 26.80 -10.48 25.68
C MET A 1 25.70 -11.14 24.83
N ILE A 2 24.74 -11.89 25.41
CA ILE A 2 23.62 -12.50 24.66
C ILE A 2 22.45 -11.51 24.46
N PHE A 3 22.16 -10.69 25.48
CA PHE A 3 21.03 -9.75 25.48
C PHE A 3 21.11 -8.68 24.36
N VAL A 4 22.30 -8.14 24.09
CA VAL A 4 22.50 -7.09 23.07
C VAL A 4 22.30 -7.65 21.64
N ASN A 5 22.67 -8.90 21.39
CA ASN A 5 22.46 -9.55 20.09
C ASN A 5 20.97 -9.81 19.80
N VAL A 6 20.19 -10.21 20.80
CA VAL A 6 18.74 -10.42 20.66
C VAL A 6 18.03 -9.09 20.36
N ILE A 7 18.40 -8.01 21.06
CA ILE A 7 17.84 -6.68 20.82
C ILE A 7 18.18 -6.18 19.41
N ILE A 8 19.42 -6.33 18.96
CA ILE A 8 19.83 -5.93 17.59
C ILE A 8 19.11 -6.78 16.54
N PHE A 9 18.93 -8.09 16.78
CA PHE A 9 18.21 -8.98 15.87
C PHE A 9 16.73 -8.59 15.74
N LEU A 10 16.05 -8.33 16.87
CA LEU A 10 14.66 -7.88 16.89
C LEU A 10 14.51 -6.49 16.26
N PHE A 11 15.45 -5.57 16.53
CA PHE A 11 15.47 -4.23 15.95
C PHE A 11 15.67 -4.27 14.44
N ARG A 12 16.60 -5.09 13.94
CA ARG A 12 16.76 -5.33 12.50
C ARG A 12 15.46 -5.86 11.91
N LYS A 13 14.88 -6.92 12.47
CA LYS A 13 13.63 -7.52 11.96
C LYS A 13 12.48 -6.50 11.92
N TYR A 14 12.38 -5.64 12.93
CA TYR A 14 11.37 -4.59 13.01
C TYR A 14 11.60 -3.45 11.99
N CYS A 15 12.82 -2.94 11.89
CA CYS A 15 13.18 -1.92 10.90
C CYS A 15 13.04 -2.43 9.46
N PHE A 16 13.40 -3.69 9.19
CA PHE A 16 13.16 -4.32 7.88
C PHE A 16 11.68 -4.40 7.56
N GLY A 17 10.82 -4.71 8.54
CA GLY A 17 9.36 -4.70 8.37
C GLY A 17 8.81 -3.31 8.03
N LEU A 18 9.33 -2.26 8.67
CA LEU A 18 8.92 -0.88 8.40
C LEU A 18 9.35 -0.40 7.00
N ILE A 19 10.57 -0.74 6.57
CA ILE A 19 11.08 -0.38 5.23
C ILE A 19 10.22 -1.02 4.14
N LYS A 20 9.90 -2.32 4.26
CA LYS A 20 9.06 -3.02 3.28
C LYS A 20 7.64 -2.44 3.20
N LYS A 21 7.06 -2.01 4.32
CA LYS A 21 5.76 -1.34 4.37
C LYS A 21 5.76 0.01 3.63
N GLN A 22 6.82 0.79 3.79
CA GLN A 22 6.97 2.03 3.05
C GLN A 22 7.16 1.75 1.55
N GLN A 23 8.01 0.79 1.19
CA GLN A 23 8.23 0.39 -0.20
C GLN A 23 6.95 -0.08 -0.90
N ALA A 24 6.09 -0.85 -0.23
CA ALA A 24 4.81 -1.26 -0.80
C ALA A 24 3.87 -0.06 -1.02
N THR A 25 3.85 0.89 -0.09
CA THR A 25 3.08 2.14 -0.24
C THR A 25 3.59 2.95 -1.44
N ASP A 26 4.90 3.11 -1.56
CA ASP A 26 5.53 3.87 -2.65
C ASP A 26 5.34 3.18 -4.00
N ALA A 27 5.41 1.84 -4.05
CA ALA A 27 5.15 1.06 -5.26
C ALA A 27 3.68 1.21 -5.71
N LEU A 28 2.72 1.02 -4.80
CA LEU A 28 1.30 1.21 -5.11
C LEU A 28 1.03 2.63 -5.62
N ARG A 29 1.62 3.65 -4.98
CA ARG A 29 1.52 5.03 -5.41
C ARG A 29 2.11 5.24 -6.81
N PHE A 30 3.27 4.65 -7.09
CA PHE A 30 3.91 4.74 -8.41
C PHE A 30 3.01 4.19 -9.53
N PHE A 31 2.32 3.07 -9.31
CA PHE A 31 1.39 2.52 -10.30
C PHE A 31 0.15 3.41 -10.52
N ILE A 32 -0.37 4.02 -9.45
CA ILE A 32 -1.46 4.99 -9.54
C ILE A 32 -1.01 6.23 -10.33
N ASP A 33 0.14 6.81 -9.96
CA ASP A 33 0.69 8.01 -10.61
C ASP A 33 1.06 7.73 -12.08
N SER A 34 1.39 6.48 -12.43
CA SER A 34 1.67 6.05 -13.81
C SER A 34 0.40 5.78 -14.63
N ASN A 35 -0.81 5.95 -14.07
CA ASN A 35 -2.08 5.57 -14.67
C ASN A 35 -2.11 4.10 -15.15
N TYR A 36 -1.43 3.20 -14.44
CA TYR A 36 -1.39 1.78 -14.79
C TYR A 36 -2.78 1.12 -14.63
N TRP A 37 -3.54 1.55 -13.63
CA TRP A 37 -4.93 1.12 -13.41
C TRP A 37 -5.91 2.16 -13.90
N ASN A 38 -7.04 1.70 -14.45
CA ASN A 38 -8.11 2.56 -14.89
C ASN A 38 -8.83 3.18 -13.69
N ILE A 39 -8.89 4.51 -13.67
CA ILE A 39 -9.55 5.30 -12.61
C ILE A 39 -11.05 5.00 -12.46
N ASN A 40 -11.70 4.50 -13.51
CA ASN A 40 -13.12 4.17 -13.52
C ASN A 40 -13.40 2.73 -13.09
N GLU A 41 -12.35 1.93 -12.87
CA GLU A 41 -12.47 0.54 -12.48
C GLU A 41 -11.99 0.35 -11.04
N PRO A 42 -12.57 -0.63 -10.32
CA PRO A 42 -12.04 -0.98 -9.02
C PRO A 42 -10.62 -1.53 -9.16
N LEU A 43 -9.78 -1.19 -8.19
CA LEU A 43 -8.47 -1.80 -8.02
C LEU A 43 -8.61 -3.33 -7.87
N PRO A 44 -7.56 -4.07 -8.26
CA PRO A 44 -7.47 -5.50 -7.99
C PRO A 44 -7.60 -5.79 -6.49
N HIS A 45 -7.99 -7.01 -6.15
CA HIS A 45 -8.12 -7.38 -4.74
C HIS A 45 -6.77 -7.25 -4.01
N PRO A 46 -6.75 -6.97 -2.70
CA PRO A 46 -5.51 -6.86 -1.94
C PRO A 46 -4.58 -8.07 -2.10
N HIS A 47 -5.15 -9.27 -2.22
CA HIS A 47 -4.43 -10.50 -2.50
C HIS A 47 -3.73 -10.46 -3.87
N GLU A 48 -4.45 -10.10 -4.94
CA GLU A 48 -3.89 -9.99 -6.30
C GLU A 48 -2.80 -8.89 -6.37
N LEU A 49 -3.01 -7.77 -5.68
CA LEU A 49 -2.00 -6.72 -5.55
C LEU A 49 -0.74 -7.22 -4.82
N SER A 50 -0.90 -8.09 -3.83
CA SER A 50 0.22 -8.69 -3.11
C SER A 50 1.06 -9.59 -4.02
N GLU A 51 0.41 -10.39 -4.87
CA GLU A 51 1.11 -11.21 -5.87
C GLU A 51 1.80 -10.37 -6.94
N LEU A 52 1.13 -9.34 -7.46
CA LEU A 52 1.66 -8.48 -8.53
C LEU A 52 2.89 -7.69 -8.08
N LEU A 53 2.90 -7.25 -6.81
CA LEU A 53 3.99 -6.46 -6.24
C LEU A 53 5.06 -7.31 -5.52
N ASP A 54 4.90 -8.63 -5.49
CA ASP A 54 5.75 -9.58 -4.73
C ASP A 54 5.92 -9.15 -3.25
N PHE A 55 4.81 -8.67 -2.65
CA PHE A 55 4.73 -8.32 -1.24
C PHE A 55 3.80 -9.28 -0.50
N ASN A 56 3.99 -9.37 0.81
CA ASN A 56 3.03 -10.06 1.66
C ASN A 56 1.73 -9.22 1.73
N GLU A 57 0.57 -9.89 1.69
CA GLU A 57 -0.76 -9.30 1.84
C GLU A 57 -0.86 -8.33 3.03
N ASP A 58 -0.26 -8.63 4.18
CA ASP A 58 -0.22 -7.72 5.35
C ASP A 58 0.46 -6.38 5.04
N ILE A 59 1.51 -6.43 4.21
CA ILE A 59 2.31 -5.27 3.81
C ILE A 59 1.56 -4.48 2.73
N THR A 60 0.95 -5.17 1.78
CA THR A 60 0.10 -4.57 0.74
C THR A 60 -1.11 -3.87 1.37
N MET A 61 -1.80 -4.51 2.31
CA MET A 61 -2.89 -3.91 3.07
C MET A 61 -2.44 -2.67 3.85
N HIS A 62 -1.25 -2.69 4.44
CA HIS A 62 -0.69 -1.50 5.08
C HIS A 62 -0.52 -0.34 4.10
N GLY A 63 -0.02 -0.62 2.88
CA GLY A 63 0.11 0.36 1.82
C GLY A 63 -1.24 0.91 1.36
N LEU A 64 -2.24 0.04 1.16
CA LEU A 64 -3.60 0.43 0.81
C LEU A 64 -4.23 1.33 1.89
N CYS A 65 -4.15 0.96 3.17
CA CYS A 65 -4.65 1.79 4.26
C CYS A 65 -3.97 3.17 4.32
N ARG A 66 -2.67 3.24 4.04
CA ARG A 66 -1.93 4.51 3.96
C ARG A 66 -2.44 5.37 2.81
N LEU A 67 -2.71 4.77 1.65
CA LEU A 67 -3.24 5.49 0.48
C LEU A 67 -4.67 5.97 0.69
N ILE A 68 -5.51 5.19 1.39
CA ILE A 68 -6.84 5.62 1.83
C ILE A 68 -6.73 6.82 2.76
N GLY A 69 -5.87 6.73 3.80
CA GLY A 69 -5.65 7.83 4.75
C GLY A 69 -5.06 9.09 4.11
N ALA A 70 -4.31 8.94 3.02
CA ALA A 70 -3.78 10.05 2.22
C ALA A 70 -4.80 10.60 1.19
N GLY A 71 -5.98 9.99 1.07
CA GLY A 71 -7.01 10.38 0.11
C GLY A 71 -6.68 10.05 -1.34
N VAL A 72 -5.72 9.16 -1.61
CA VAL A 72 -5.33 8.76 -2.99
C VAL A 72 -6.30 7.71 -3.54
N ILE A 73 -6.82 6.85 -2.68
CA ILE A 73 -7.81 5.82 -3.02
C ILE A 73 -8.95 5.86 -1.99
N PHE A 74 -10.10 5.29 -2.32
CA PHE A 74 -11.25 5.21 -1.42
C PHE A 74 -11.99 3.90 -1.60
N GLU A 75 -12.74 3.50 -0.57
CA GLU A 75 -13.64 2.34 -0.63
C GLU A 75 -14.99 2.80 -1.19
N GLY A 76 -15.44 2.17 -2.27
CA GLY A 76 -16.75 2.39 -2.88
C GLY A 76 -17.86 1.62 -2.15
N GLU A 77 -19.11 1.88 -2.53
CA GLU A 77 -20.30 1.26 -1.91
C GLU A 77 -20.38 -0.27 -2.10
N ASP A 78 -19.66 -0.80 -3.09
CA ASP A 78 -19.51 -2.22 -3.37
C ASP A 78 -18.41 -2.91 -2.54
N GLY A 79 -17.74 -2.17 -1.63
CA GLY A 79 -16.61 -2.67 -0.83
C GLY A 79 -15.32 -2.83 -1.64
N ARG A 80 -15.26 -2.27 -2.85
CA ARG A 80 -14.06 -2.28 -3.69
C ARG A 80 -13.28 -0.98 -3.53
N LEU A 81 -11.97 -1.03 -3.76
CA LEU A 81 -11.12 0.15 -3.70
C LEU A 81 -11.06 0.83 -5.06
N TYR A 82 -11.21 2.14 -5.11
CA TYR A 82 -11.15 2.96 -6.31
C TYR A 82 -10.07 4.04 -6.18
N ILE A 83 -9.47 4.43 -7.29
CA ILE A 83 -8.53 5.55 -7.31
C ILE A 83 -9.34 6.85 -7.20
N ARG A 84 -8.99 7.70 -6.22
CA ARG A 84 -9.59 9.02 -6.13
C ARG A 84 -8.98 9.90 -7.21
N THR A 85 -9.75 10.23 -8.22
CA THR A 85 -9.37 11.26 -9.17
C THR A 85 -9.55 12.62 -8.52
N SER A 86 -8.56 13.51 -8.64
CA SER A 86 -8.69 14.90 -8.19
C SER A 86 -9.61 15.74 -9.08
N THR A 87 -10.46 15.11 -9.90
CA THR A 87 -11.32 15.77 -10.88
C THR A 87 -12.71 16.05 -10.29
N GLU A 88 -12.76 16.71 -9.15
CA GLU A 88 -13.90 17.55 -8.76
C GLU A 88 -13.36 18.94 -8.44
N ASP A 89 -12.84 19.59 -9.48
CA ASP A 89 -12.49 21.00 -9.49
C ASP A 89 -13.04 21.59 -10.79
N THR A 90 -14.37 21.59 -10.95
CA THR A 90 -15.07 22.52 -11.84
C THR A 90 -16.53 22.71 -11.41
N HIS A 91 -16.71 23.74 -10.57
CA HIS A 91 -17.86 24.68 -10.49
C HIS A 91 -19.30 24.18 -10.34
#